data_AF-A0A536QXR7-F1
#
_entry.id   AF-A0A536QXR7-F1
#
_cell.length_a   1.000
_cell.length_b   1.000
_cell.length_c   1.000
_cell.angle_alpha   90.00
_cell.angle_beta   90.00
_cell.angle_gamma   90.00
#
_symmetry.space_group_name_H-M   'P 1'
#
loop_
_entity.id
_entity.type
_entity.pdbx_description
1 polymer ?
#
loop_
_entity_poly.entity_id
_entity_poly.type
_entity_poly.pdbx_seq_one_letter_code
_entity_poly.pdbx_strand_id
1 'polypeptide(L)'
;MMAEMRLHFLGATRTVTGSQYLLETDRARVLVDCGMFQGSPNDVIRNRVPFAYAPSEVDALLLTHAHLDHCGLIPHLSASGFKGPIYATKGSVDLTRLVLLDSAKLQEEFSQSHQRFAKRNPDRAAVEDEETMAELAAASKEDPAAATREAAPAAVTALREPLYTVDDTNAALALFRGIDYGTEVQVAPGITA
;
A
#
# COMPACT_ATOMS: atom_id res chain seq x y z
N MET A 1 -32.61 -7.41 -9.70
CA MET A 1 -31.46 -6.54 -10.05
C MET A 1 -30.26 -7.45 -10.21
N MET A 2 -29.52 -7.34 -11.32
CA MET A 2 -28.24 -8.05 -11.42
C MET A 2 -27.27 -7.38 -10.46
N ALA A 3 -26.54 -8.16 -9.67
CA ALA A 3 -25.51 -7.64 -8.78
C ALA A 3 -24.46 -6.93 -9.64
N GLU A 4 -24.21 -5.65 -9.37
CA GLU A 4 -23.18 -4.90 -10.08
C GLU A 4 -21.81 -5.26 -9.50
N MET A 5 -20.84 -5.53 -10.38
CA MET A 5 -19.46 -5.82 -10.00
C MET A 5 -18.55 -4.84 -10.74
N ARG A 6 -17.70 -4.15 -9.98
CA ARG A 6 -16.72 -3.19 -10.50
C ARG A 6 -15.32 -3.61 -10.10
N LEU A 7 -14.39 -3.56 -11.06
CA LEU A 7 -12.98 -3.80 -10.83
C LEU A 7 -12.21 -2.50 -11.11
N HIS A 8 -11.57 -1.96 -10.08
CA HIS A 8 -10.78 -0.74 -10.16
C HIS A 8 -9.29 -1.11 -10.28
N PHE A 9 -8.60 -0.51 -11.24
CA PHE A 9 -7.18 -0.69 -11.46
C PHE A 9 -6.44 0.51 -10.87
N LEU A 10 -5.83 0.33 -9.70
CA LEU A 10 -5.27 1.41 -8.89
C LEU A 10 -3.74 1.50 -8.99
N GLY A 11 -3.09 0.43 -9.45
CA GLY A 11 -1.67 0.37 -9.69
C GLY A 11 -1.28 -0.76 -10.65
N ALA A 12 0.02 -0.92 -10.95
CA ALA A 12 0.53 -1.79 -12.02
C ALA A 12 -0.15 -1.60 -13.40
N THR A 13 -0.77 -0.44 -13.63
CA THR A 13 -1.32 -0.04 -14.93
C THR A 13 -0.32 0.84 -15.64
N ARG A 14 0.19 0.38 -16.80
CA ARG A 14 1.27 1.05 -17.57
C ARG A 14 2.62 1.13 -16.83
N THR A 15 2.76 0.39 -15.73
CA THR A 15 4.01 0.17 -15.00
C THR A 15 4.00 -1.25 -14.44
N VAL A 16 5.16 -1.76 -14.04
CA VAL A 16 5.31 -3.12 -13.50
C VAL A 16 5.01 -3.18 -12.00
N THR A 17 5.31 -2.11 -11.26
CA THR A 17 5.31 -2.11 -9.79
C THR A 17 4.05 -1.46 -9.20
N GLY A 18 3.83 -1.66 -7.90
CA GLY A 18 2.68 -1.12 -7.19
C GLY A 18 1.37 -1.82 -7.55
N SER A 19 1.35 -3.15 -7.61
CA SER A 19 0.14 -3.92 -7.87
C SER A 19 -0.95 -3.59 -6.85
N GLN A 20 -2.11 -3.13 -7.32
CA GLN A 20 -3.25 -2.81 -6.47
C GLN A 20 -4.54 -2.77 -7.30
N TYR A 21 -5.50 -3.61 -6.94
CA TYR A 21 -6.80 -3.69 -7.59
C TYR A 21 -7.91 -3.80 -6.55
N LEU A 22 -9.01 -3.07 -6.72
CA LEU A 22 -10.15 -3.13 -5.82
C LEU A 22 -11.34 -3.75 -6.56
N LEU A 23 -11.82 -4.89 -6.06
CA LEU A 23 -13.07 -5.50 -6.48
C LEU A 23 -14.20 -5.01 -5.58
N GLU A 24 -15.18 -4.34 -6.16
CA GLU A 24 -16.36 -3.85 -5.47
C GLU A 24 -17.62 -4.57 -5.97
N THR A 25 -18.46 -4.94 -5.02
CA THR A 25 -19.81 -5.48 -5.24
C THR A 25 -20.79 -4.75 -4.33
N ASP A 26 -22.08 -4.98 -4.52
CA ASP A 26 -23.13 -4.46 -3.63
C ASP A 26 -23.01 -4.91 -2.16
N ARG A 27 -22.15 -5.90 -1.86
CA ARG A 27 -22.05 -6.56 -0.55
C ARG A 27 -20.68 -6.49 0.10
N ALA A 28 -19.64 -6.25 -0.68
CA ALA A 28 -18.26 -6.35 -0.22
C ALA A 28 -17.27 -5.63 -1.14
N ARG A 29 -16.15 -5.21 -0.55
CA ARG A 29 -14.96 -4.65 -1.17
C ARG A 29 -13.75 -5.50 -0.84
N VAL A 30 -13.12 -6.09 -1.85
CA VAL A 30 -11.94 -6.94 -1.69
C VAL A 30 -10.78 -6.35 -2.47
N LEU A 31 -9.66 -6.14 -1.79
CA LEU A 31 -8.43 -5.68 -2.41
C LEU A 31 -7.60 -6.88 -2.89
N VAL A 32 -7.07 -6.81 -4.10
CA VAL A 32 -6.09 -7.75 -4.63
C VAL A 32 -4.75 -7.03 -4.73
N ASP A 33 -3.79 -7.51 -3.94
CA ASP A 33 -2.48 -6.91 -3.68
C ASP A 33 -2.53 -5.48 -3.09
N CYS A 34 -1.46 -5.10 -2.41
CA CYS A 34 -1.19 -3.73 -1.99
C CYS A 34 0.31 -3.49 -2.04
N GLY A 35 0.79 -3.30 -3.27
CA GLY A 35 2.19 -3.27 -3.64
C GLY A 35 2.84 -1.90 -3.55
N MET A 36 4.15 -1.89 -3.33
CA MET A 36 4.97 -0.68 -3.40
C MET A 36 5.43 -0.40 -4.83
N PHE A 37 5.32 0.85 -5.28
CA PHE A 37 5.98 1.33 -6.49
C PHE A 37 7.49 1.38 -6.28
N GLN A 38 8.24 0.75 -7.18
CA GLN A 38 9.71 0.69 -7.15
C GLN A 38 10.26 1.19 -8.49
N GLY A 39 11.50 1.68 -8.47
CA GLY A 39 12.20 2.13 -9.67
C GLY A 39 12.67 3.57 -9.56
N SER A 40 12.19 4.43 -10.46
CA SER A 40 12.61 5.83 -10.50
C SER A 40 12.10 6.63 -9.29
N PRO A 41 12.71 7.78 -8.94
CA PRO A 41 12.18 8.66 -7.89
C PRO A 41 10.70 9.01 -8.10
N ASN A 42 10.30 9.25 -9.35
CA ASN A 42 8.91 9.52 -9.74
C ASN A 42 7.97 8.32 -9.49
N ASP A 43 8.47 7.09 -9.53
CA ASP A 43 7.67 5.93 -9.16
C ASP A 43 7.55 5.81 -7.63
N VAL A 44 8.67 6.00 -6.92
CA VAL A 44 8.72 5.84 -5.46
C VAL A 44 7.85 6.86 -4.73
N ILE A 45 7.77 8.11 -5.23
CA ILE A 45 6.96 9.15 -4.60
C ILE A 45 5.45 8.79 -4.59
N ARG A 46 5.00 7.94 -5.52
CA ARG A 46 3.60 7.48 -5.60
C ARG A 46 3.18 6.69 -4.37
N ASN A 47 4.12 6.07 -3.65
CA ASN A 47 3.82 5.36 -2.40
C ASN A 47 3.33 6.27 -1.28
N ARG A 48 3.56 7.59 -1.40
CA ARG A 48 3.05 8.60 -0.46
C ARG A 48 1.69 9.16 -0.90
N VAL A 49 1.22 8.88 -2.12
CA VAL A 49 -0.10 9.31 -2.57
C VAL A 49 -1.15 8.54 -1.76
N PRO A 50 -2.13 9.21 -1.12
CA PRO A 50 -3.12 8.51 -0.31
C PRO A 50 -3.96 7.53 -1.13
N PHE A 51 -4.41 6.45 -0.49
CA PHE A 51 -5.27 5.46 -1.14
C PHE A 51 -6.50 6.10 -1.78
N ALA A 52 -6.93 5.55 -2.91
CA ALA A 52 -8.09 6.06 -3.63
C ALA A 52 -9.44 5.64 -3.04
N TYR A 53 -9.40 4.83 -1.97
CA TYR A 53 -10.52 4.27 -1.24
C TYR A 53 -10.26 4.43 0.26
N ALA A 54 -11.30 4.37 1.09
CA ALA A 54 -11.15 4.34 2.53
C ALA A 54 -10.67 2.96 2.99
N PRO A 55 -9.46 2.82 3.59
CA PRO A 55 -8.95 1.52 4.02
C PRO A 55 -9.86 0.77 5.01
N SER A 56 -10.62 1.50 5.82
CA SER A 56 -11.57 0.94 6.78
C SER A 56 -12.81 0.30 6.13
N GLU A 57 -13.08 0.59 4.86
CA GLU A 57 -14.22 0.05 4.11
C GLU A 57 -13.86 -1.18 3.26
N VAL A 58 -12.60 -1.63 3.30
CA VAL A 58 -12.16 -2.85 2.62
C VAL A 58 -12.36 -4.04 3.54
N ASP A 59 -13.13 -5.03 3.10
CA ASP A 59 -13.50 -6.20 3.90
C ASP A 59 -12.37 -7.22 4.01
N ALA A 60 -11.60 -7.43 2.94
CA ALA A 60 -10.52 -8.39 2.91
C ALA A 60 -9.45 -8.02 1.87
N LEU A 61 -8.25 -8.57 2.03
CA LEU A 61 -7.16 -8.48 1.06
C LEU A 61 -6.76 -9.88 0.59
N LEU A 62 -6.61 -10.07 -0.71
CA LEU A 62 -6.00 -11.24 -1.33
C LEU A 62 -4.60 -10.87 -1.79
N LEU A 63 -3.58 -11.53 -1.22
CA LEU A 63 -2.20 -11.36 -1.65
C LEU A 63 -1.81 -12.48 -2.61
N THR A 64 -1.41 -12.11 -3.81
CA THR A 64 -1.05 -13.06 -4.87
C THR A 64 0.28 -13.77 -4.57
N HIS A 65 1.30 -13.02 -4.16
CA HIS A 65 2.61 -13.55 -3.80
C HIS A 65 3.46 -12.53 -3.00
N ALA A 66 4.63 -12.95 -2.54
CA ALA A 66 5.41 -12.25 -1.51
C ALA A 66 6.43 -11.21 -2.04
N HIS A 67 6.28 -10.69 -3.25
CA HIS A 67 7.16 -9.62 -3.73
C HIS A 67 6.73 -8.25 -3.21
N LEU A 68 7.70 -7.36 -3.02
CA LEU A 68 7.46 -6.04 -2.40
C LEU A 68 6.53 -5.15 -3.24
N ASP A 69 6.53 -5.31 -4.56
CA ASP A 69 5.59 -4.66 -5.47
C ASP A 69 4.16 -5.25 -5.46
N HIS A 70 3.90 -6.23 -4.59
CA HIS A 70 2.56 -6.80 -4.33
C HIS A 70 2.14 -6.68 -2.86
N CYS A 71 3.09 -6.72 -1.91
CA CYS A 71 2.78 -6.65 -0.47
C CYS A 71 3.28 -5.39 0.23
N GLY A 72 4.14 -4.60 -0.42
CA GLY A 72 4.96 -3.59 0.24
C GLY A 72 4.23 -2.41 0.87
N LEU A 73 2.95 -2.17 0.54
CA LEU A 73 2.12 -1.14 1.17
C LEU A 73 1.12 -1.71 2.18
N ILE A 74 1.09 -3.02 2.42
CA ILE A 74 0.19 -3.64 3.40
C ILE A 74 0.34 -3.05 4.81
N PRO A 75 1.56 -2.80 5.36
CA PRO A 75 1.68 -2.16 6.66
C PRO A 75 1.10 -0.74 6.68
N HIS A 76 1.35 0.03 5.62
CA HIS A 76 0.79 1.38 5.47
C HIS A 76 -0.74 1.36 5.40
N LEU A 77 -1.32 0.39 4.68
CA LEU A 77 -2.77 0.17 4.59
C LEU A 77 -3.37 -0.14 5.97
N SER A 78 -2.74 -1.04 6.74
CA SER A 78 -3.16 -1.42 8.10
C SER A 78 -3.11 -0.22 9.07
N ALA A 79 -2.02 0.56 9.03
CA ALA A 79 -1.86 1.79 9.81
C ALA A 79 -2.89 2.86 9.42
N SER A 80 -3.29 2.90 8.14
CA SER A 80 -4.31 3.81 7.60
C SER A 80 -5.76 3.39 7.90
N GLY A 81 -5.98 2.31 8.64
CA GLY A 81 -7.30 1.96 9.18
C GLY A 81 -7.89 0.64 8.67
N PHE A 82 -7.22 -0.08 7.77
CA PHE A 82 -7.65 -1.43 7.38
C PHE A 82 -7.54 -2.40 8.56
N LYS A 83 -8.57 -3.23 8.74
CA LYS A 83 -8.65 -4.25 9.81
C LYS A 83 -9.13 -5.62 9.33
N GLY A 84 -9.39 -5.78 8.03
CA GLY A 84 -9.87 -7.03 7.45
C GLY A 84 -8.80 -8.13 7.46
N PRO A 85 -9.19 -9.41 7.26
CA PRO A 85 -8.26 -10.51 7.05
C PRO A 85 -7.47 -10.34 5.73
N ILE A 86 -6.23 -10.82 5.74
CA ILE A 86 -5.36 -10.89 4.57
C ILE A 86 -5.13 -12.37 4.22
N TYR A 87 -5.64 -12.82 3.08
CA TYR A 87 -5.49 -14.21 2.64
C TYR A 87 -4.32 -14.35 1.68
N ALA A 88 -3.49 -15.36 1.92
CA ALA A 88 -2.40 -15.75 1.01
C ALA A 88 -2.06 -17.21 1.25
N THR A 89 -1.36 -17.86 0.32
CA THR A 89 -0.83 -19.20 0.59
C THR A 89 0.12 -19.16 1.79
N LYS A 90 0.19 -20.24 2.58
CA LYS A 90 1.07 -20.30 3.76
C LYS A 90 2.53 -19.91 3.45
N GLY A 91 3.07 -20.39 2.32
CA GLY A 91 4.41 -20.01 1.86
C GLY A 91 4.53 -18.52 1.53
N SER A 92 3.50 -17.91 0.93
CA SER A 92 3.48 -16.46 0.71
C SER A 92 3.42 -15.67 2.01
N VAL A 93 2.68 -16.13 3.03
CA VAL A 93 2.65 -15.50 4.36
C VAL A 93 4.04 -15.48 4.99
N ASP A 94 4.73 -16.62 4.99
CA ASP A 94 6.07 -16.76 5.59
C ASP A 94 7.09 -15.84 4.91
N LEU A 95 7.10 -15.81 3.58
CA LEU A 95 8.00 -14.95 2.81
C LEU A 95 7.67 -13.47 2.98
N THR A 96 6.38 -13.12 2.95
CA THR A 96 5.92 -11.73 3.12
C THR A 96 6.35 -11.17 4.47
N ARG A 97 6.32 -11.99 5.52
CA ARG A 97 6.84 -11.61 6.84
C ARG A 97 8.31 -11.14 6.79
N LEU A 98 9.16 -11.89 6.09
CA LEU A 98 10.58 -11.54 5.97
C LEU A 98 10.76 -10.26 5.16
N VAL A 99 10.10 -10.17 4.00
CA VAL A 99 10.19 -9.03 3.08
C VAL A 99 9.74 -7.72 3.75
N LEU A 100 8.60 -7.74 4.45
CA LEU A 100 8.06 -6.54 5.08
C LEU A 100 8.88 -6.08 6.29
N LEU A 101 9.37 -7.01 7.11
CA LEU A 101 10.21 -6.65 8.26
C LEU A 101 11.56 -6.07 7.84
N ASP A 102 12.15 -6.58 6.76
CA ASP A 102 13.37 -6.02 6.19
C ASP A 102 13.12 -4.63 5.61
N SER A 103 12.06 -4.47 4.81
CA SER A 103 11.68 -3.17 4.26
C SER A 103 11.43 -2.11 5.34
N ALA A 104 10.72 -2.47 6.41
CA ALA A 104 10.44 -1.55 7.52
C ALA A 104 11.73 -1.05 8.20
N LYS A 105 12.67 -1.97 8.49
CA LYS A 105 13.96 -1.61 9.10
C LYS A 105 14.75 -0.65 8.21
N LEU A 106 14.85 -0.96 6.91
CA LEU A 106 15.53 -0.09 5.95
C LEU A 106 14.88 1.30 5.91
N GLN A 107 13.56 1.38 5.87
CA GLN A 107 12.84 2.66 5.86
C GLN A 107 13.11 3.50 7.13
N GLU A 108 13.11 2.87 8.30
CA GLU A 108 13.45 3.54 9.57
C GLU A 108 14.90 4.05 9.58
N GLU A 109 15.86 3.23 9.12
CA GLU A 109 17.27 3.61 9.02
C GLU A 109 17.50 4.76 8.04
N PHE A 110 16.83 4.73 6.88
CA PHE A 110 16.87 5.81 5.90
C PHE A 110 16.27 7.09 6.48
N SER A 111 15.11 7.02 7.12
CA SER A 111 14.47 8.17 7.78
C SER A 111 15.42 8.83 8.79
N GLN A 112 16.02 8.04 9.69
CA GLN A 112 16.98 8.56 10.68
C GLN A 112 18.20 9.22 10.01
N SER A 113 18.69 8.63 8.92
CA SER A 113 19.82 9.18 8.16
C SER A 113 19.46 10.51 7.51
N HIS A 114 18.28 10.63 6.90
CA HIS A 114 17.77 11.88 6.31
C HIS A 114 17.57 12.97 7.37
N GLN A 115 17.03 12.62 8.55
CA GLN A 115 16.88 13.57 9.66
C GLN A 115 18.24 14.10 10.15
N ARG A 116 19.24 13.23 10.27
CA ARG A 116 20.62 13.64 10.63
C ARG A 116 21.24 14.55 9.57
N PHE A 117 21.02 14.25 8.29
CA PHE A 117 21.47 15.09 7.19
C PHE A 117 20.81 16.47 7.23
N ALA A 118 19.48 16.52 7.39
CA ALA A 118 18.72 17.76 7.43
C ALA A 118 19.15 18.66 8.59
N LYS A 119 19.42 18.08 9.77
CA LYS A 119 19.97 18.82 10.92
C LYS A 119 21.35 19.44 10.62
N ARG A 120 22.16 18.81 9.77
CA ARG A 120 23.50 19.29 9.39
C ARG A 120 23.46 20.28 8.23
N ASN A 121 22.45 20.20 7.37
CA ASN A 121 22.34 20.99 6.12
C ASN A 121 20.92 21.54 5.95
N PRO A 122 20.46 22.47 6.81
CA PRO A 122 19.07 22.91 6.83
C PRO A 122 18.60 23.55 5.51
N ASP A 123 19.44 24.38 4.89
CA ASP A 123 19.05 25.07 3.64
C ASP A 123 18.86 24.09 2.48
N ARG A 124 19.79 23.13 2.30
CA ARG A 124 19.65 22.07 1.29
C ARG A 124 18.43 21.20 1.56
N ALA A 125 18.22 20.87 2.82
CA ALA A 125 17.09 20.06 3.24
C ALA A 125 15.75 20.74 2.93
N ALA A 126 15.63 22.06 3.10
CA ALA A 126 14.42 22.80 2.75
C ALA A 126 14.14 22.74 1.24
N VAL A 127 15.18 22.88 0.41
CA VAL A 127 15.05 22.78 -1.05
C VAL A 127 14.60 21.38 -1.48
N GLU A 128 15.24 20.33 -0.94
CA GLU A 128 14.88 18.94 -1.25
C GLU A 128 13.43 18.60 -0.82
N ASP A 129 12.96 19.14 0.31
CA ASP A 129 11.56 18.96 0.75
C ASP A 129 10.58 19.67 -0.20
N GLU A 130 10.89 20.88 -0.65
CA GLU A 130 10.06 21.64 -1.58
C GLU A 130 9.95 20.92 -2.94
N GLU A 131 11.07 20.41 -3.46
CA GLU A 131 11.11 19.59 -4.67
C GLU A 131 10.25 18.31 -4.51
N THR A 132 10.41 17.60 -3.40
CA THR A 132 9.64 16.38 -3.11
C THR A 132 8.13 16.66 -3.02
N MET A 133 7.73 17.78 -2.40
CA MET A 133 6.32 18.18 -2.35
C MET A 133 5.76 18.48 -3.75
N ALA A 134 6.55 19.13 -4.60
CA ALA A 134 6.15 19.41 -5.98
C ALA A 134 5.99 18.12 -6.80
N GLU A 135 6.91 17.16 -6.65
CA GLU A 135 6.83 15.84 -7.28
C GLU A 135 5.59 15.06 -6.80
N LEU A 136 5.32 15.06 -5.50
CA LEU A 136 4.15 14.40 -4.94
C LEU A 136 2.83 15.02 -5.46
N ALA A 137 2.79 16.35 -5.56
CA ALA A 137 1.64 17.06 -6.11
C ALA A 137 1.43 16.74 -7.60
N ALA A 138 2.50 16.53 -8.36
CA ALA A 138 2.43 16.09 -9.75
C ALA A 138 1.94 14.63 -9.84
N ALA A 139 2.54 13.71 -9.09
CA ALA A 139 2.17 12.30 -9.05
C ALA A 139 0.71 12.10 -8.62
N SER A 140 0.20 12.91 -7.70
CA SER A 140 -1.21 12.86 -7.26
C SER A 140 -2.20 13.26 -8.38
N LYS A 141 -1.79 14.12 -9.33
CA LYS A 141 -2.63 14.51 -10.47
C LYS A 141 -2.64 13.47 -11.58
N GLU A 142 -1.52 12.77 -11.76
CA GLU A 142 -1.37 11.71 -12.78
C GLU A 142 -1.83 10.34 -12.29
N ASP A 143 -2.33 10.27 -11.06
CA ASP A 143 -2.77 9.02 -10.46
C ASP A 143 -3.95 8.42 -11.25
N PRO A 144 -3.79 7.24 -11.85
CA PRO A 144 -4.87 6.57 -12.58
C PRO A 144 -6.10 6.31 -11.70
N ALA A 145 -5.93 6.25 -10.37
CA ALA A 145 -7.01 6.09 -9.41
C ALA A 145 -7.74 7.39 -9.06
N ALA A 146 -7.29 8.56 -9.57
CA ALA A 146 -7.92 9.85 -9.28
C ALA A 146 -9.40 9.92 -9.70
N ALA A 147 -9.77 9.23 -10.79
CA ALA A 147 -11.16 9.17 -11.26
C ALA A 147 -12.08 8.30 -10.40
N THR A 148 -11.51 7.46 -9.52
CA THR A 148 -12.25 6.53 -8.66
C THR A 148 -12.33 6.98 -7.19
N ARG A 149 -11.83 8.19 -6.88
CA ARG A 149 -11.85 8.76 -5.52
C ARG A 149 -13.18 9.46 -5.22
N GLU A 150 -13.85 9.05 -4.15
CA GLU A 150 -14.99 9.81 -3.58
C GLU A 150 -14.54 10.96 -2.66
N ALA A 151 -13.33 10.87 -2.08
CA ALA A 151 -12.79 11.87 -1.16
C ALA A 151 -11.43 12.41 -1.61
N ALA A 152 -11.17 13.68 -1.31
CA ALA A 152 -9.89 14.31 -1.56
C ALA A 152 -8.80 13.65 -0.68
N PRO A 153 -7.61 13.33 -1.24
CA PRO A 153 -6.52 12.77 -0.46
C PRO A 153 -6.11 13.72 0.68
N ALA A 154 -5.91 13.17 1.88
CA ALA A 154 -5.31 13.92 2.98
C ALA A 154 -3.90 14.39 2.57
N ALA A 155 -3.53 15.62 2.96
CA ALA A 155 -2.21 16.14 2.64
C ALA A 155 -1.13 15.28 3.34
N VAL A 156 -0.09 14.88 2.59
CA VAL A 156 1.09 14.25 3.17
C VAL A 156 1.87 15.32 3.91
N THR A 157 2.06 15.15 5.22
CA THR A 157 2.77 16.12 6.07
C THR A 157 4.17 15.66 6.46
N ALA A 158 4.54 14.42 6.15
CA ALA A 158 5.79 13.80 6.62
C ALA A 158 6.59 13.17 5.48
N LEU A 159 7.35 13.98 4.74
CA LEU A 159 8.15 13.53 3.60
C LEU A 159 9.39 12.70 3.98
N ARG A 160 9.92 12.91 5.19
CA ARG A 160 11.14 12.25 5.68
C ARG A 160 10.90 11.12 6.66
N GLU A 161 9.64 10.86 6.99
CA GLU A 161 9.26 9.73 7.82
C GLU A 161 9.16 8.44 6.99
N PRO A 162 9.39 7.27 7.60
CA PRO A 162 9.12 6.01 6.92
C PRO A 162 7.63 5.92 6.57
N LEU A 163 7.28 5.20 5.51
CA LEU A 163 5.86 4.98 5.17
C LEU A 163 5.14 4.16 6.25
N TYR A 164 5.91 3.31 6.93
CA TYR A 164 5.49 2.46 8.04
C TYR A 164 6.71 1.99 8.82
N THR A 165 6.49 1.59 10.06
CA THR A 165 7.50 1.09 11.00
C THR A 165 7.50 -0.43 11.10
N VAL A 166 8.47 -0.97 11.85
CA VAL A 166 8.50 -2.38 12.25
C VAL A 166 7.25 -2.73 13.08
N ASP A 167 6.77 -1.81 13.92
CA ASP A 167 5.57 -2.02 14.73
C ASP A 167 4.30 -2.07 13.87
N ASP A 168 4.17 -1.16 12.91
CA ASP A 168 3.07 -1.19 11.92
C ASP A 168 3.08 -2.51 11.14
N THR A 169 4.27 -2.99 10.79
CA THR A 169 4.47 -4.25 10.09
C THR A 169 4.02 -5.43 10.94
N ASN A 170 4.41 -5.48 12.22
CA ASN A 170 3.96 -6.52 13.15
C ASN A 170 2.43 -6.50 13.33
N ALA A 171 1.83 -5.31 13.42
CA ALA A 171 0.38 -5.17 13.50
C ALA A 171 -0.33 -5.70 12.24
N ALA A 172 0.19 -5.39 11.06
CA ALA A 172 -0.35 -5.88 9.80
C ALA A 172 -0.19 -7.41 9.64
N LEU A 173 0.94 -7.97 10.07
CA LEU A 173 1.20 -9.41 10.01
C LEU A 173 0.18 -10.24 10.81
N ALA A 174 -0.40 -9.69 11.88
CA ALA A 174 -1.45 -10.34 12.65
C ALA A 174 -2.77 -10.54 11.87
N LEU A 175 -2.96 -9.81 10.77
CA LEU A 175 -4.14 -9.91 9.90
C LEU A 175 -4.05 -11.06 8.89
N PHE A 176 -2.85 -11.62 8.67
CA PHE A 176 -2.66 -12.68 7.68
C PHE A 176 -3.32 -14.00 8.08
N ARG A 177 -3.86 -14.69 7.08
CA ARG A 177 -4.52 -15.99 7.14
C ARG A 177 -3.93 -16.86 6.03
N GLY A 178 -3.08 -17.80 6.43
CA GLY A 178 -2.47 -18.76 5.51
C GLY A 178 -3.49 -19.79 5.05
N ILE A 179 -3.69 -19.90 3.73
CA ILE A 179 -4.55 -20.91 3.11
C ILE A 179 -3.72 -21.99 2.39
N ASP A 180 -4.28 -23.18 2.28
CA ASP A 180 -3.69 -24.29 1.51
C ASP A 180 -4.08 -24.19 0.04
N TYR A 181 -3.21 -24.67 -0.84
CA TYR A 181 -3.52 -24.74 -2.27
C TYR A 181 -4.78 -25.57 -2.54
N GLY A 182 -5.60 -25.10 -3.47
CA GLY A 182 -6.85 -25.76 -3.86
C GLY A 182 -7.96 -25.70 -2.81
N THR A 183 -7.77 -24.96 -1.71
CA THR A 183 -8.81 -24.69 -0.73
C THR A 183 -9.62 -23.48 -1.17
N GLU A 184 -10.92 -23.68 -1.34
CA GLU A 184 -11.87 -22.62 -1.62
C GLU A 184 -12.30 -21.96 -0.29
N VAL A 185 -12.15 -20.64 -0.19
CA VAL A 185 -12.44 -19.87 1.03
C VAL A 185 -13.34 -18.70 0.71
N GLN A 186 -14.40 -18.52 1.50
CA GLN A 186 -15.20 -17.31 1.44
C GLN A 186 -14.43 -16.15 2.08
N VAL A 187 -13.93 -15.24 1.25
CA VAL A 187 -13.05 -14.14 1.68
C VAL A 187 -13.85 -12.90 2.09
N ALA A 188 -15.06 -12.73 1.53
CA ALA A 188 -16.00 -11.69 1.90
C ALA A 188 -17.45 -12.13 1.53
N PRO A 189 -18.50 -11.40 1.97
CA PRO A 189 -19.89 -11.72 1.62
C PRO A 189 -20.12 -11.86 0.10
N GLY A 190 -20.35 -13.10 -0.35
CA GLY A 190 -20.59 -13.41 -1.77
C GLY A 190 -19.35 -13.40 -2.67
N ILE A 191 -18.14 -13.41 -2.10
CA ILE A 191 -16.87 -13.53 -2.82
C ILE A 191 -16.08 -14.71 -2.25
N THR A 192 -15.68 -15.60 -3.13
CA THR A 192 -14.93 -16.83 -2.81
C THR A 192 -13.68 -16.87 -3.68
N ALA A 193 -12.55 -17.29 -3.09
CA ALA A 193 -11.27 -17.43 -3.77
C ALA A 193 -10.62 -18.79 -3.46
#